data_AF-A0A438C4H0-F1
#
_entry.id   AF-A0A438C4H0-F1
#
_cell.length_a   1.000
_cell.length_b   1.000
_cell.length_c   1.000
_cell.angle_alpha   90.00
_cell.angle_beta   90.00
_cell.angle_gamma   90.00
#
_symmetry.space_group_name_H-M   'P 1'
#
loop_
_entity.id
_entity.type
_entity.pdbx_description
1 polymer ?
#
loop_
_entity_poly.entity_id
_entity_poly.type
_entity_poly.pdbx_seq_one_letter_code
_entity_poly.pdbx_strand_id
1 'polypeptide(L)' 'MKMAIGVEQRDGDRFVSGAELERRLKGLMDSEEGRDLRERINKTREMAVEAWREEGSSTTALAKLADIWKHDQGCKLAD' A
#
# COMPACT_ATOMS: atom_id res chain seq x y z
N MET A 1 2.14 6.93 8.09
CA MET A 1 3.15 5.86 8.28
C MET A 1 4.19 6.00 7.17
N LYS A 2 5.49 6.13 7.47
CA LYS A 2 6.53 6.29 6.43
C LYS A 2 6.79 4.93 5.78
N MET A 3 6.46 4.74 4.50
CA MET A 3 6.59 3.42 3.84
C MET A 3 7.62 3.40 2.71
N ALA A 4 8.31 4.51 2.49
CA ALA A 4 9.29 4.65 1.42
C ALA A 4 10.41 5.62 1.80
N ILE A 5 11.52 5.52 1.07
CA ILE A 5 12.62 6.48 1.09
C ILE A 5 12.55 7.27 -0.21
N GLY A 6 12.48 8.60 -0.10
CA GLY A 6 12.52 9.49 -1.25
C GLY A 6 13.91 9.55 -1.86
N VAL A 7 13.95 9.81 -3.16
CA VAL A 7 15.19 10.05 -3.93
C VAL A 7 15.19 11.49 -4.43
N GLU A 8 16.36 12.11 -4.47
CA GLU A 8 16.51 13.45 -5.02
C GLU A 8 16.79 13.39 -6.52
N GLN A 9 16.03 14.17 -7.29
CA GLN A 9 16.22 14.31 -8.74
C GLN A 9 17.16 15.49 -9.01
N ARG A 10 17.96 15.36 -10.06
CA ARG A 10 18.78 16.44 -10.60
C ARG A 10 17.89 17.50 -11.24
N ASP A 11 18.29 18.75 -11.05
CA ASP A 11 17.59 19.89 -11.62
C ASP A 11 17.59 19.83 -13.15
N GLY A 12 16.42 20.07 -13.75
CA GLY A 12 16.27 20.25 -15.19
C GLY A 12 15.96 18.99 -16.00
N ASP A 13 16.10 17.78 -15.46
CA ASP A 13 15.87 16.55 -16.25
C ASP A 13 15.12 15.41 -15.54
N ARG A 14 14.76 15.57 -14.25
CA ARG A 14 14.01 14.56 -13.47
C ARG A 14 14.74 13.23 -13.28
N PHE A 15 16.05 13.16 -13.57
CA PHE A 15 16.84 11.96 -13.34
C PHE A 15 17.44 11.93 -11.94
N VAL A 16 17.60 10.74 -11.38
CA VAL A 16 18.34 10.53 -10.13
C VAL A 16 19.78 10.19 -10.48
N SER A 17 20.74 10.88 -9.85
CA SER A 17 22.16 10.57 -10.06
C SER A 17 22.53 9.21 -9.45
N GLY A 18 23.52 8.52 -10.03
CA GLY A 18 24.01 7.26 -9.48
C GLY A 18 24.50 7.39 -8.02
N ALA A 19 25.18 8.50 -7.70
CA ALA A 19 25.65 8.76 -6.34
C ALA A 19 24.51 8.98 -5.34
N GLU A 20 23.42 9.64 -5.75
CA GLU A 20 22.23 9.78 -4.90
C GLU A 20 21.55 8.43 -4.70
N LEU A 21 21.38 7.66 -5.77
CA LEU A 21 20.79 6.33 -5.70
C LEU A 21 21.59 5.41 -4.77
N GLU A 22 22.91 5.39 -4.89
CA GLU A 22 23.80 4.57 -4.04
C GLU A 22 23.65 4.94 -2.56
N ARG A 23 23.64 6.24 -2.22
CA ARG A 23 23.44 6.69 -0.83
C ARG A 23 22.09 6.25 -0.28
N ARG A 24 21.01 6.47 -1.03
CA ARG A 24 19.66 6.08 -0.60
C ARG A 24 19.50 4.57 -0.50
N LEU A 25 20.12 3.83 -1.42
CA LEU A 25 20.09 2.36 -1.41
C LEU A 25 20.85 1.80 -0.22
N LYS A 26 22.05 2.30 0.09
CA LYS A 26 22.79 1.89 1.31
C LYS A 26 22.03 2.25 2.58
N GLY A 27 21.44 3.46 2.63
CA GLY A 27 20.56 3.87 3.72
C GLY A 27 19.36 2.92 3.87
N LEU A 28 18.78 2.46 2.76
CA LEU A 28 17.71 1.45 2.81
C LEU A 28 18.25 0.11 3.29
N MET A 29 19.30 -0.43 2.67
CA MET A 29 19.71 -1.84 2.81
C MET A 29 20.49 -2.09 4.10
N ASP A 30 21.40 -1.19 4.44
CA ASP A 30 22.50 -1.44 5.37
C ASP A 30 22.36 -0.66 6.70
N SER A 31 21.34 0.20 6.83
CA SER A 31 21.07 0.93 8.08
C SER A 31 19.99 0.29 8.94
N GLU A 32 20.01 0.58 10.24
CA GLU A 32 18.97 0.17 11.18
C GLU A 32 17.60 0.77 10.82
N GLU A 33 17.56 2.07 10.50
CA GLU A 33 16.32 2.73 10.04
C GLU A 33 15.73 2.05 8.80
N GLY A 34 16.59 1.60 7.90
CA GLY A 34 16.22 0.86 6.69
C GLY A 34 15.69 -0.55 6.99
N ARG A 35 16.28 -1.25 7.97
CA ARG A 35 15.78 -2.53 8.47
C ARG A 35 14.38 -2.38 9.07
N ASP A 36 14.19 -1.40 9.95
CA ASP A 36 12.90 -1.14 10.60
C ASP A 36 11.82 -0.77 9.58
N LEU A 37 12.20 0.01 8.55
CA LEU A 37 11.30 0.32 7.44
C LEU A 37 10.86 -0.95 6.70
N ARG A 38 11.79 -1.85 6.35
CA ARG A 38 11.46 -3.12 5.67
C ARG A 38 10.56 -4.01 6.53
N GLU A 39 10.84 -4.11 7.83
CA GLU A 39 10.04 -4.90 8.75
C GLU A 39 8.59 -4.39 8.82
N ARG A 40 8.43 -3.06 8.93
CA ARG A 40 7.11 -2.43 8.88
C ARG A 40 6.39 -2.70 7.56
N ILE A 41 7.07 -2.57 6.43
CA ILE A 41 6.50 -2.86 5.11
C ILE A 41 6.06 -4.32 5.00
N ASN A 42 6.87 -5.26 5.49
CA ASN A 42 6.53 -6.68 5.48
C ASN A 42 5.29 -6.97 6.33
N LYS A 43 5.22 -6.41 7.54
CA LYS A 43 4.02 -6.54 8.39
C LYS A 43 2.78 -5.95 7.72
N THR A 44 2.91 -4.78 7.08
CA THR A 44 1.80 -4.19 6.32
C THR A 44 1.40 -5.05 5.13
N ARG A 45 2.35 -5.65 4.42
CA ARG A 45 2.08 -6.60 3.34
C ARG A 45 1.29 -7.81 3.84
N GLU A 46 1.70 -8.41 4.96
CA GLU A 46 0.99 -9.55 5.56
C GLU A 46 -0.45 -9.16 5.94
N MET A 47 -0.64 -8.03 6.62
CA MET A 47 -1.98 -7.53 6.95
C MET A 47 -2.83 -7.27 5.69
N ALA A 48 -2.22 -6.74 4.63
CA ALA A 48 -2.92 -6.51 3.37
C ALA A 48 -3.34 -7.82 2.70
N VAL A 49 -2.46 -8.83 2.69
CA VAL A 49 -2.79 -10.18 2.18
C VAL A 49 -3.95 -10.77 2.97
N GLU A 50 -3.89 -10.76 4.31
CA GLU A 50 -4.97 -11.29 5.15
C GLU A 50 -6.29 -10.54 4.96
N ALA A 51 -6.25 -9.22 4.80
CA ALA A 51 -7.45 -8.42 4.54
C ALA A 51 -8.12 -8.75 3.19
N TRP A 52 -7.35 -9.20 2.19
CA TRP A 52 -7.81 -9.50 0.83
C TRP A 52 -8.18 -10.97 0.58
N ARG A 53 -7.91 -11.88 1.52
CA ARG A 53 -8.33 -13.29 1.40
C ARG A 53 -9.86 -13.40 1.27
N GLU A 54 -10.35 -14.57 0.87
CA GLU A 54 -11.79 -14.86 0.72
C GLU A 54 -12.62 -14.46 1.95
N GLU A 55 -12.16 -14.82 3.15
CA GLU A 55 -12.78 -14.44 4.43
C GLU A 55 -12.12 -13.20 5.07
N GLY A 56 -11.32 -12.49 4.28
CA GLY A 56 -10.60 -11.30 4.69
C GLY A 56 -11.53 -10.14 5.00
N SER A 57 -11.05 -9.20 5.80
CA SER A 57 -11.84 -8.05 6.25
C SER A 57 -12.29 -7.14 5.09
N SER A 58 -11.43 -6.92 4.09
CA SER A 58 -11.75 -6.09 2.92
C SER A 58 -12.75 -6.79 2.01
N THR A 59 -12.55 -8.08 1.74
CA THR A 59 -13.47 -8.91 0.95
C THR A 59 -14.85 -8.97 1.59
N THR A 60 -14.91 -9.22 2.91
CA THR A 60 -16.16 -9.25 3.67
C THR A 60 -16.88 -7.90 3.66
N ALA A 61 -16.15 -6.80 3.86
CA ALA A 61 -16.74 -5.45 3.82
C ALA A 61 -17.31 -5.12 2.44
N LEU A 62 -16.59 -5.49 1.38
CA LEU A 62 -17.04 -5.29 0.00
C LEU A 62 -18.26 -6.16 -0.34
N ALA A 63 -18.29 -7.41 0.12
CA ALA A 63 -19.46 -8.29 -0.05
C ALA A 63 -20.71 -7.71 0.62
N LYS A 64 -20.59 -7.22 1.86
CA LYS A 64 -21.68 -6.54 2.57
C LYS A 64 -22.20 -5.32 1.81
N LEU A 65 -21.29 -4.51 1.26
CA LEU A 65 -21.66 -3.36 0.43
C LEU A 65 -22.44 -3.79 -0.82
N ALA A 66 -21.98 -4.83 -1.51
CA ALA A 66 -22.66 -5.37 -2.68
C ALA A 66 -24.05 -5.91 -2.34
N ASP A 67 -24.21 -6.55 -1.18
CA ASP A 67 -25.52 -7.03 -0.71
C ASP A 67 -26.47 -5.86 -0.45
N ILE A 68 -26.02 -4.79 0.21
CA ILE A 68 -26.84 -3.57 0.41
C ILE A 68 -27.33 -3.03 -0.94
N TRP A 69 -26.44 -2.91 -1.93
CA TRP A 69 -26.82 -2.41 -3.25
C TRP A 69 -27.81 -3.30 -4.00
N LYS A 70 -27.69 -4.62 -3.89
CA LYS A 70 -28.67 -5.56 -4.48
C LYS A 70 -30.05 -5.41 -3.85
N HIS A 71 -30.11 -5.19 -2.53
CA HIS A 71 -31.39 -5.03 -1.82
C HIS A 71 -32.01 -3.63 -2.06
N ASP A 72 -31.20 -2.58 -2.23
CA ASP A 72 -31.68 -1.22 -2.52
C ASP A 72 -32.33 -1.11 -3.92
N GLN A 73 -31.88 -1.90 -4.90
CA GLN A 73 -32.54 -1.99 -6.21
C GLN A 73 -33.90 -2.71 -6.18
N GLY A 74 -34.20 -3.47 -5.13
CA GLY A 74 -35.50 -4.11 -4.92
C GLY A 74 -36.62 -3.15 -4.50
N CYS A 75 -36.27 -2.00 -3.92
CA CYS A 75 -37.24 -1.00 -3.46
C CYS A 75 -37.66 0.03 -4.54
N LYS A 76 -37.05 0.02 -5.73
CA LYS A 76 -37.38 0.96 -6.83
C LYS A 76 -38.35 0.40 -7.88
N LEU A 77 -38.90 -0.80 -7.67
CA LEU A 77 -39.82 -1.47 -8.59
C LEU A 77 -41.24 -1.65 -8.01
N ALA A 78 -41.53 -0.98 -6.89
CA ALA A 78 -42.86 -0.94 -6.28
C ALA A 78 -43.38 0.50 -6.24
N ASP A 79 -43.50 1.13 -7.41
CA ASP A 79 -44.33 2.31 -7.66
C ASP A 79 -44.99 2.17 -9.05
#